data_AF-A0A7S3CR43-F1
#
_entry.id   AF-A0A7S3CR43-F1
#
_cell.length_a   1.000
_cell.length_b   1.000
_cell.length_c   1.000
_cell.angle_alpha   90.00
_cell.angle_beta   90.00
_cell.angle_gamma   90.00
#
_symmetry.space_group_name_H-M   'P 1'
#
loop_
_entity.id
_entity.type
_entity.pdbx_description
1 polymer ?
#
loop_
_entity_poly.entity_id
_entity_poly.type
_entity_poly.pdbx_seq_one_letter_code
_entity_poly.pdbx_strand_id
1 'polypeptide(L)'
;MQHRYEQEMQQHISQGAETDPANNSIIRKANRSDKIKAQGRKGNIALDVDRPELPVETFSSLKADLMKQEFDPAATEKPSYHFLDIEQKQASDQDTVIMASYPRSGNTLLRAYLEKVMGLTSGSDCDITKKLNKDLMLMGLAGEGLVDKRVWVVKTHYPERYGKTKFYAERVILLVRNPLDCITSLFNMVCTGSHNRSIHDSDFQKFPDYWSEFVEQEISIWKDFHDFWMSSSKFPIHIVRYEDIVAHPRQALSSLLKFILNQQDISGTKIEHYIKLAVQEASPQIYKPREGRVNGNLDKYQ
;
A
#
# COMPACT_ATOMS: atom_id res chain seq x y z
N MET A 1 -9.63 10.79 19.94
CA MET A 1 -8.80 10.05 18.95
C MET A 1 -8.18 8.81 19.57
N GLN A 2 -7.43 8.92 20.68
CA GLN A 2 -6.86 7.78 21.42
C GLN A 2 -7.91 6.79 21.94
N HIS A 3 -9.02 7.28 22.47
CA HIS A 3 -10.11 6.43 22.98
C HIS A 3 -10.80 5.56 21.91
N ARG A 4 -10.91 6.04 20.66
CA ARG A 4 -11.52 5.28 19.54
C ARG A 4 -10.55 4.23 18.98
N TYR A 5 -9.27 4.60 18.87
CA TYR A 5 -8.21 3.67 18.51
C TYR A 5 -8.11 2.50 19.51
N GLU A 6 -8.21 2.80 20.80
CA GLU A 6 -8.23 1.77 21.85
C GLU A 6 -9.45 0.85 21.71
N GLN A 7 -10.65 1.38 21.41
CA GLN A 7 -11.85 0.56 21.18
C GLN A 7 -11.72 -0.37 19.96
N GLU A 8 -11.23 0.14 18.84
CA GLU A 8 -11.02 -0.64 17.61
C GLU A 8 -9.93 -1.70 17.81
N MET A 9 -8.84 -1.34 18.52
CA MET A 9 -7.79 -2.28 18.89
C MET A 9 -8.31 -3.42 19.77
N GLN A 10 -9.12 -3.11 20.78
CA GLN A 10 -9.75 -4.12 21.64
C GLN A 10 -10.69 -5.04 20.84
N GLN A 11 -11.45 -4.49 19.89
CA GLN A 11 -12.30 -5.28 19.01
C GLN A 11 -11.48 -6.25 18.16
N HIS A 12 -10.38 -5.81 17.54
CA HIS A 12 -9.55 -6.69 16.72
C HIS A 12 -8.79 -7.74 17.55
N ILE A 13 -8.31 -7.39 18.74
CA ILE A 13 -7.70 -8.35 19.67
C ILE A 13 -8.71 -9.43 20.06
N SER A 14 -9.97 -9.06 20.33
CA SER A 14 -11.04 -10.03 20.62
C SER A 14 -11.31 -11.01 19.46
N GLN A 15 -10.91 -10.66 18.24
CA GLN A 15 -11.07 -11.46 17.02
C GLN A 15 -9.79 -12.24 16.64
N GLY A 16 -8.84 -12.36 17.56
CA GLY A 16 -7.61 -13.13 17.39
C GLY A 16 -6.49 -12.38 16.67
N ALA A 17 -6.53 -11.04 16.66
CA ALA A 17 -5.38 -10.24 16.29
C ALA A 17 -4.42 -10.06 17.49
N GLU A 18 -3.14 -9.99 17.21
CA GLU A 18 -2.06 -9.66 18.13
C GLU A 18 -1.66 -8.18 17.93
N THR A 19 -1.05 -7.55 18.93
CA THR A 19 -0.44 -6.24 18.78
C THR A 19 1.08 -6.38 18.69
N ASP A 20 1.71 -5.65 17.78
CA ASP A 20 3.16 -5.57 17.69
C ASP A 20 3.70 -4.71 18.84
N PRO A 21 4.50 -5.28 19.77
CA PRO A 21 5.00 -4.54 20.92
C PRO A 21 5.98 -3.41 20.56
N ALA A 22 6.51 -3.37 19.33
CA ALA A 22 7.47 -2.36 18.91
C ALA A 22 6.83 -1.08 18.36
N ASN A 23 5.61 -1.14 17.82
CA ASN A 23 4.96 -0.01 17.17
C ASN A 23 3.43 0.06 17.37
N ASN A 24 2.86 -0.83 18.21
CA ASN A 24 1.43 -0.96 18.49
C ASN A 24 0.54 -1.23 17.28
N SER A 25 1.09 -1.68 16.15
CA SER A 25 0.28 -2.11 15.00
C SER A 25 -0.47 -3.40 15.31
N ILE A 26 -1.63 -3.59 14.68
CA ILE A 26 -2.46 -4.78 14.85
C ILE A 26 -2.08 -5.80 13.77
N ILE A 27 -1.79 -7.04 14.16
CA ILE A 27 -1.38 -8.14 13.29
C ILE A 27 -2.35 -9.30 13.46
N ARG A 28 -3.00 -9.75 12.38
CA ARG A 28 -3.71 -11.02 12.35
C ARG A 28 -3.01 -12.00 11.39
N LYS A 29 -2.94 -13.28 11.73
CA LYS A 29 -2.30 -14.32 10.89
C LYS A 29 -3.37 -15.07 10.07
N ALA A 30 -3.05 -15.42 8.81
CA ALA A 30 -3.95 -16.16 7.92
C ALA A 30 -3.99 -17.65 8.27
N ASN A 31 -5.18 -18.28 8.26
CA ASN A 31 -5.31 -19.73 8.36
C ASN A 31 -5.50 -20.36 6.97
N ARG A 32 -4.94 -21.57 6.80
CA ARG A 32 -4.97 -22.31 5.53
C ARG A 32 -6.41 -22.63 5.03
N SER A 33 -7.38 -22.59 5.94
CA SER A 33 -8.83 -22.76 5.69
C SER A 33 -9.50 -21.56 5.02
N ASP A 34 -8.85 -20.40 4.98
CA ASP A 34 -9.47 -19.14 4.54
C ASP A 34 -9.42 -18.97 3.01
N LYS A 35 -8.83 -19.93 2.29
CA LYS A 35 -8.70 -19.94 0.83
C LYS A 35 -10.05 -20.25 0.15
N ILE A 36 -10.84 -19.22 -0.10
CA ILE A 36 -12.06 -19.33 -0.93
C ILE A 36 -11.65 -19.46 -2.41
N LYS A 37 -12.10 -20.54 -3.08
CA LYS A 37 -11.84 -20.73 -4.51
C LYS A 37 -12.64 -19.75 -5.36
N ALA A 38 -11.92 -19.11 -6.27
CA ALA A 38 -12.38 -18.06 -7.15
C ALA A 38 -12.97 -18.56 -8.47
N GLN A 39 -14.06 -17.96 -8.95
CA GLN A 39 -14.48 -18.06 -10.36
C GLN A 39 -14.54 -16.66 -10.97
N GLY A 40 -13.73 -16.40 -12.00
CA GLY A 40 -13.71 -15.12 -12.71
C GLY A 40 -14.96 -14.89 -13.56
N ARG A 41 -15.40 -13.64 -13.70
CA ARG A 41 -16.38 -13.25 -14.74
C ARG A 41 -15.68 -13.23 -16.10
N LYS A 42 -16.39 -13.68 -17.14
CA LYS A 42 -15.92 -13.66 -18.54
C LYS A 42 -15.56 -12.21 -18.94
N GLY A 43 -14.31 -11.96 -19.35
CA GLY A 43 -13.85 -10.64 -19.83
C GLY A 43 -12.86 -9.88 -18.94
N ASN A 44 -12.43 -10.44 -17.79
CA ASN A 44 -11.31 -9.89 -17.02
C ASN A 44 -9.97 -10.14 -17.74
N ILE A 45 -9.61 -9.27 -18.68
CA ILE A 45 -8.27 -9.23 -19.29
C ILE A 45 -7.59 -7.98 -18.73
N ALA A 46 -6.50 -8.14 -17.96
CA ALA A 46 -5.63 -7.02 -17.65
C ALA A 46 -5.14 -6.46 -19.00
N LEU A 47 -5.35 -5.16 -19.24
CA LEU A 47 -4.92 -4.55 -20.49
C LEU A 47 -3.41 -4.72 -20.62
N ASP A 48 -2.98 -5.44 -21.66
CA ASP A 48 -1.57 -5.50 -22.00
C ASP A 48 -1.20 -4.16 -22.61
N VAL A 49 -0.32 -3.45 -21.90
CA VAL A 49 0.21 -2.15 -22.29
C VAL A 49 1.73 -2.28 -22.25
N ASP A 50 2.43 -1.49 -23.07
CA ASP A 50 3.89 -1.49 -23.07
C ASP A 50 4.40 -1.16 -21.66
N ARG A 51 5.14 -2.10 -21.08
CA ARG A 51 5.74 -2.02 -19.75
C ARG A 51 7.26 -2.14 -19.86
N PRO A 52 8.01 -1.62 -18.89
CA PRO A 52 9.43 -1.92 -18.80
C PRO A 52 9.65 -3.43 -18.76
N GLU A 53 10.57 -3.92 -19.59
CA GLU A 53 11.06 -5.30 -19.49
C GLU A 53 11.87 -5.43 -18.20
N LEU A 54 11.36 -6.23 -17.28
CA LEU A 54 12.02 -6.55 -16.01
C LEU A 54 12.30 -8.05 -15.97
N PRO A 55 13.40 -8.48 -15.33
CA PRO A 55 13.66 -9.88 -15.08
C PRO A 55 12.50 -10.52 -14.30
N VAL A 56 12.29 -11.81 -14.55
CA VAL A 56 11.27 -12.61 -13.85
C VAL A 56 11.91 -13.51 -12.80
N GLU A 57 11.26 -13.64 -11.65
CA GLU A 57 11.69 -14.54 -10.58
C GLU A 57 10.50 -15.39 -10.08
N THR A 58 10.77 -16.60 -9.60
CA THR A 58 9.73 -17.44 -9.02
C THR A 58 9.37 -16.96 -7.62
N PHE A 59 8.10 -17.09 -7.23
CA PHE A 59 7.66 -16.70 -5.89
C PHE A 59 8.44 -17.42 -4.77
N SER A 60 8.73 -18.70 -4.95
CA SER A 60 9.51 -19.48 -3.99
C SER A 60 10.98 -19.05 -3.92
N SER A 61 11.61 -18.72 -5.05
CA SER A 61 12.99 -18.20 -5.10
C SER A 61 13.08 -16.86 -4.39
N LEU A 62 12.19 -15.93 -4.74
CA LEU A 62 12.14 -14.60 -4.14
C LEU A 62 12.01 -14.69 -2.62
N LYS A 63 11.03 -15.48 -2.15
CA LYS A 63 10.80 -15.65 -0.71
C LYS A 63 11.99 -16.31 -0.01
N ALA A 64 12.62 -17.30 -0.64
CA ALA A 64 13.81 -17.94 -0.09
C ALA A 64 14.99 -16.95 -0.01
N ASP A 65 15.23 -16.16 -1.05
CA ASP A 65 16.32 -15.17 -1.08
C ASP A 65 16.15 -14.08 -0.02
N LEU A 66 14.94 -13.50 0.08
CA LEU A 66 14.63 -12.47 1.09
C LEU A 66 14.82 -12.98 2.52
N MET A 67 14.62 -14.28 2.75
CA MET A 67 14.73 -14.92 4.07
C MET A 67 16.12 -15.51 4.38
N LYS A 68 17.09 -15.44 3.46
CA LYS A 68 18.46 -15.92 3.73
C LYS A 68 19.09 -15.17 4.89
N GLN A 69 19.77 -15.90 5.77
CA GLN A 69 20.63 -15.33 6.81
C GLN A 69 22.09 -15.26 6.39
N GLU A 70 22.49 -16.10 5.44
CA GLU A 70 23.83 -16.07 4.83
C GLU A 70 23.83 -15.10 3.65
N PHE A 71 24.37 -13.91 3.87
CA PHE A 71 24.61 -12.87 2.88
C PHE A 71 25.76 -11.99 3.35
N ASP A 72 26.35 -11.20 2.45
CA ASP A 72 27.36 -10.20 2.85
C ASP A 72 26.67 -9.01 3.54
N PRO A 73 26.84 -8.80 4.86
CA PRO A 73 26.22 -7.67 5.57
C PRO A 73 26.84 -6.32 5.20
N ALA A 74 28.01 -6.31 4.55
CA ALA A 74 28.63 -5.10 4.02
C ALA A 74 28.06 -4.72 2.64
N ALA A 75 27.31 -5.61 1.99
CA ALA A 75 26.71 -5.32 0.69
C ALA A 75 25.69 -4.17 0.81
N THR A 76 25.91 -3.12 0.02
CA THR A 76 25.01 -1.96 -0.08
C THR A 76 24.12 -2.02 -1.32
N GLU A 77 24.31 -3.03 -2.17
CA GLU A 77 23.51 -3.23 -3.37
C GLU A 77 22.08 -3.61 -3.01
N LYS A 78 21.14 -3.02 -3.73
CA LYS A 78 19.70 -3.28 -3.57
C LYS A 78 19.28 -4.36 -4.53
N PRO A 79 18.19 -5.09 -4.22
CA PRO A 79 17.65 -6.03 -5.17
C PRO A 79 17.18 -5.29 -6.43
N SER A 80 17.48 -5.84 -7.60
CA SER A 80 16.87 -5.38 -8.85
C SER A 80 15.36 -5.58 -8.81
N TYR A 81 14.62 -4.81 -9.62
CA TYR A 81 13.17 -4.97 -9.72
C TYR A 81 12.81 -6.11 -10.65
N HIS A 82 11.86 -6.94 -10.21
CA HIS A 82 11.37 -8.11 -10.93
C HIS A 82 9.85 -8.11 -11.06
N PHE A 83 9.37 -8.90 -12.02
CA PHE A 83 8.03 -9.49 -11.98
C PHE A 83 8.11 -10.94 -11.48
N LEU A 84 6.99 -11.48 -11.02
CA LEU A 84 6.88 -12.90 -10.73
C LEU A 84 6.56 -13.71 -11.98
N ASP A 85 7.22 -14.86 -12.11
CA ASP A 85 6.96 -15.83 -13.18
C ASP A 85 5.59 -16.52 -12.99
N ILE A 86 4.72 -16.37 -13.99
CA ILE A 86 3.34 -16.88 -14.00
C ILE A 86 3.19 -18.25 -14.67
N GLU A 87 4.20 -18.76 -15.35
CA GLU A 87 4.10 -20.02 -16.12
C GLU A 87 4.25 -21.26 -15.23
N GLN A 88 4.54 -21.07 -13.94
CA GLN A 88 4.82 -22.17 -13.02
C GLN A 88 3.58 -22.67 -12.30
N LYS A 89 3.56 -23.97 -11.97
CA LYS A 89 2.51 -24.60 -11.15
C LYS A 89 2.27 -23.86 -9.82
N GLN A 90 3.32 -23.26 -9.26
CA GLN A 90 3.30 -22.52 -7.99
C GLN A 90 2.56 -21.17 -8.06
N ALA A 91 2.38 -20.58 -9.26
CA ALA A 91 1.61 -19.35 -9.43
C ALA A 91 0.15 -19.50 -8.99
N SER A 92 -0.38 -20.73 -9.02
CA SER A 92 -1.73 -21.04 -8.53
C SER A 92 -1.86 -21.02 -7.00
N ASP A 93 -0.76 -21.24 -6.27
CA ASP A 93 -0.69 -21.26 -4.81
C ASP A 93 -0.16 -19.96 -4.19
N GLN A 94 0.43 -19.07 -5.00
CA GLN A 94 0.86 -17.73 -4.61
C GLN A 94 -0.34 -16.95 -4.10
N ASP A 95 -0.22 -16.44 -2.88
CA ASP A 95 -1.24 -15.54 -2.33
C ASP A 95 -1.08 -14.12 -2.87
N THR A 96 -2.13 -13.33 -2.74
CA THR A 96 -2.20 -11.93 -3.14
C THR A 96 -2.50 -11.10 -1.90
N VAL A 97 -1.69 -10.07 -1.68
CA VAL A 97 -1.86 -9.12 -0.57
C VAL A 97 -2.45 -7.84 -1.13
N ILE A 98 -3.63 -7.45 -0.67
CA ILE A 98 -4.20 -6.16 -1.04
C ILE A 98 -3.58 -5.06 -0.20
N MET A 99 -3.23 -3.94 -0.83
CA MET A 99 -2.91 -2.68 -0.15
C MET A 99 -4.08 -1.71 -0.30
N ALA A 100 -5.00 -1.76 0.64
CA ALA A 100 -6.19 -0.91 0.66
C ALA A 100 -5.88 0.41 1.36
N SER A 101 -6.33 1.52 0.78
CA SER A 101 -6.34 2.80 1.47
C SER A 101 -7.32 3.76 0.83
N TYR A 102 -7.80 4.72 1.62
CA TYR A 102 -8.44 5.90 1.09
C TYR A 102 -7.45 6.67 0.19
N PRO A 103 -7.91 7.36 -0.88
CA PRO A 103 -7.04 8.15 -1.73
C PRO A 103 -6.10 9.08 -0.94
N ARG A 104 -4.87 9.23 -1.43
CA ARG A 104 -3.85 10.15 -0.86
C ARG A 104 -3.34 9.80 0.55
N SER A 105 -3.56 8.58 1.04
CA SER A 105 -2.97 8.08 2.28
C SER A 105 -1.50 7.62 2.17
N GLY A 106 -0.80 7.92 1.06
CA GLY A 106 0.63 7.60 0.93
C GLY A 106 0.97 6.31 0.18
N ASN A 107 0.05 5.79 -0.64
CA ASN A 107 0.26 4.56 -1.43
C ASN A 107 1.59 4.53 -2.20
N THR A 108 1.90 5.60 -2.93
CA THR A 108 3.13 5.68 -3.73
C THR A 108 4.38 5.56 -2.87
N LEU A 109 4.38 6.17 -1.67
CA LEU A 109 5.50 6.08 -0.73
C LEU A 109 5.65 4.64 -0.21
N LEU A 110 4.56 4.02 0.22
CA LEU A 110 4.61 2.66 0.74
C LEU A 110 5.02 1.65 -0.34
N ARG A 111 4.47 1.77 -1.55
CA ARG A 111 4.86 0.94 -2.70
C ARG A 111 6.34 1.11 -3.04
N ALA A 112 6.86 2.33 -3.06
CA ALA A 112 8.28 2.58 -3.29
C ALA A 112 9.17 1.88 -2.25
N TYR A 113 8.79 1.90 -0.96
CA TYR A 113 9.52 1.14 0.06
C TYR A 113 9.42 -0.38 -0.15
N LEU A 114 8.22 -0.90 -0.44
CA LEU A 114 8.01 -2.32 -0.67
C LEU A 114 8.80 -2.83 -1.88
N GLU A 115 8.76 -2.12 -3.00
CA GLU A 115 9.50 -2.46 -4.22
C GLU A 115 11.02 -2.38 -3.98
N LYS A 116 11.49 -1.33 -3.30
CA LYS A 116 12.91 -1.14 -2.94
C LYS A 116 13.44 -2.24 -2.02
N VAL A 117 12.64 -2.69 -1.06
CA VAL A 117 13.05 -3.71 -0.08
C VAL A 117 12.94 -5.12 -0.64
N MET A 118 11.86 -5.43 -1.37
CA MET A 118 11.63 -6.78 -1.89
C MET A 118 12.26 -7.02 -3.25
N GLY A 119 12.61 -5.98 -4.01
CA GLY A 119 13.00 -6.14 -5.41
C GLY A 119 11.85 -6.61 -6.31
N LEU A 120 10.61 -6.44 -5.85
CA LEU A 120 9.42 -6.95 -6.52
C LEU A 120 8.45 -5.81 -6.81
N THR A 121 8.03 -5.68 -8.07
CA THR A 121 7.04 -4.70 -8.48
C THR A 121 5.67 -4.93 -7.84
N SER A 122 4.98 -3.83 -7.54
CA SER A 122 3.63 -3.83 -6.98
C SER A 122 2.58 -3.46 -8.02
N GLY A 123 1.40 -4.06 -7.89
CA GLY A 123 0.26 -3.86 -8.77
C GLY A 123 -0.73 -2.81 -8.28
N SER A 124 -1.72 -2.52 -9.12
CA SER A 124 -2.98 -1.94 -8.65
C SER A 124 -4.14 -2.27 -9.58
N ASP A 125 -5.36 -2.16 -9.05
CA ASP A 125 -6.60 -2.40 -9.76
C ASP A 125 -7.07 -1.23 -10.64
N CYS A 126 -6.21 -0.25 -10.91
CA CYS A 126 -6.59 0.96 -11.62
C CYS A 126 -6.81 0.74 -13.14
N ASP A 127 -7.48 1.70 -13.77
CA ASP A 127 -7.59 1.77 -15.23
C ASP A 127 -6.40 2.53 -15.81
N ILE A 128 -5.45 1.80 -16.42
CA ILE A 128 -4.20 2.37 -16.95
C ILE A 128 -4.40 3.28 -18.18
N THR A 129 -5.62 3.34 -18.73
CA THR A 129 -5.97 4.30 -19.79
C THR A 129 -6.16 5.72 -19.26
N LYS A 130 -6.34 5.89 -17.94
CA LYS A 130 -6.52 7.20 -17.32
C LYS A 130 -5.17 7.88 -17.10
N LYS A 131 -5.08 9.16 -17.44
CA LYS A 131 -3.86 9.98 -17.37
C LYS A 131 -3.10 9.82 -16.05
N LEU A 132 -3.77 10.01 -14.91
CA LEU A 132 -3.14 9.92 -13.59
C LEU A 132 -2.48 8.55 -13.34
N ASN A 133 -3.14 7.46 -13.74
CA ASN A 133 -2.60 6.11 -13.58
C ASN A 133 -1.43 5.85 -14.54
N LYS A 134 -1.51 6.34 -15.78
CA LYS A 134 -0.41 6.29 -16.73
C LYS A 134 0.81 7.06 -16.22
N ASP A 135 0.59 8.24 -15.61
CA ASP A 135 1.66 9.03 -14.99
C ASP A 135 2.40 8.22 -13.92
N LEU A 136 1.70 7.43 -13.09
CA LEU A 136 2.32 6.57 -12.08
C LEU A 136 3.21 5.47 -12.68
N MET A 137 2.78 4.85 -13.78
CA MET A 137 3.59 3.85 -14.50
C MET A 137 4.87 4.48 -15.06
N LEU A 138 4.74 5.66 -15.66
CA LEU A 138 5.88 6.44 -16.18
C LEU A 138 6.83 6.91 -15.06
N MET A 139 6.36 7.00 -13.82
CA MET A 139 7.16 7.34 -12.64
C MET A 139 7.88 6.12 -12.02
N GLY A 140 7.80 4.94 -12.63
CA GLY A 140 8.54 3.75 -12.22
C GLY A 140 7.71 2.67 -11.53
N LEU A 141 6.40 2.87 -11.33
CA LEU A 141 5.49 1.83 -10.83
C LEU A 141 5.11 0.86 -11.97
N ALA A 142 6.07 0.03 -12.39
CA ALA A 142 5.95 -0.80 -13.60
C ALA A 142 4.77 -1.79 -13.58
N GLY A 143 4.33 -2.21 -12.39
CA GLY A 143 3.17 -3.10 -12.22
C GLY A 143 1.80 -2.40 -12.27
N GLU A 144 1.73 -1.12 -12.62
CA GLU A 144 0.48 -0.37 -12.53
C GLU A 144 -0.61 -0.94 -13.46
N GLY A 145 -1.81 -1.19 -12.93
CA GLY A 145 -2.90 -1.91 -13.62
C GLY A 145 -2.80 -3.43 -13.62
N LEU A 146 -1.77 -4.03 -12.98
CA LEU A 146 -1.66 -5.46 -12.79
C LEU A 146 -2.34 -5.91 -11.48
N VAL A 147 -3.13 -6.98 -11.60
CA VAL A 147 -3.78 -7.65 -10.47
C VAL A 147 -3.57 -9.18 -10.50
N ASP A 148 -2.81 -9.67 -11.47
CA ASP A 148 -2.50 -11.10 -11.63
C ASP A 148 -1.21 -11.48 -10.89
N LYS A 149 -0.78 -12.74 -11.09
CA LYS A 149 0.30 -13.33 -10.31
C LYS A 149 1.70 -12.81 -10.67
N ARG A 150 1.84 -11.89 -11.65
CA ARG A 150 3.08 -11.15 -11.89
C ARG A 150 3.48 -10.26 -10.72
N VAL A 151 2.51 -9.88 -9.88
CA VAL A 151 2.70 -9.02 -8.70
C VAL A 151 2.16 -9.71 -7.45
N TRP A 152 2.74 -9.39 -6.30
CA TRP A 152 2.29 -9.94 -5.01
C TRP A 152 1.37 -8.99 -4.24
N VAL A 153 1.77 -7.72 -4.16
CA VAL A 153 1.01 -6.66 -3.49
C VAL A 153 0.22 -5.87 -4.53
N VAL A 154 -1.09 -5.77 -4.36
CA VAL A 154 -1.99 -5.07 -5.29
C VAL A 154 -2.72 -3.95 -4.56
N LYS A 155 -2.47 -2.71 -4.96
CA LYS A 155 -3.12 -1.52 -4.39
C LYS A 155 -4.58 -1.40 -4.85
N THR A 156 -5.46 -0.93 -3.96
CA THR A 156 -6.86 -0.58 -4.27
C THR A 156 -7.37 0.61 -3.45
N HIS A 157 -8.39 1.29 -3.98
CA HIS A 157 -9.21 2.27 -3.25
C HIS A 157 -10.63 1.76 -2.97
N TYR A 158 -10.93 0.49 -3.29
CA TYR A 158 -12.21 -0.10 -2.96
C TYR A 158 -12.49 -0.03 -1.44
N PRO A 159 -13.71 0.35 -0.98
CA PRO A 159 -14.93 0.55 -1.76
C PRO A 159 -15.17 1.99 -2.24
N GLU A 160 -14.29 2.95 -1.95
CA GLU A 160 -14.47 4.35 -2.41
C GLU A 160 -14.59 4.43 -3.94
N ARG A 161 -13.85 3.58 -4.67
CA ARG A 161 -14.08 3.33 -6.09
C ARG A 161 -13.80 1.88 -6.46
N TYR A 162 -14.50 1.42 -7.50
CA TYR A 162 -14.25 0.11 -8.09
C TYR A 162 -13.01 0.13 -8.99
N GLY A 163 -12.15 -0.87 -8.81
CA GLY A 163 -11.09 -1.18 -9.75
C GLY A 163 -11.62 -1.69 -11.10
N LYS A 164 -10.74 -1.71 -12.10
CA LYS A 164 -11.03 -2.20 -13.45
C LYS A 164 -11.27 -3.71 -13.48
N THR A 165 -10.52 -4.45 -12.68
CA THR A 165 -10.47 -5.90 -12.70
C THR A 165 -10.70 -6.47 -11.31
N LYS A 166 -11.55 -7.48 -11.20
CA LYS A 166 -11.76 -8.22 -9.94
C LYS A 166 -10.66 -9.27 -9.75
N PHE A 167 -10.17 -9.37 -8.54
CA PHE A 167 -9.16 -10.34 -8.12
C PHE A 167 -9.42 -10.79 -6.69
N TYR A 168 -8.74 -11.84 -6.28
CA TYR A 168 -8.83 -12.41 -4.93
C TYR A 168 -7.60 -12.02 -4.14
N ALA A 169 -7.79 -11.99 -2.83
CA ALA A 169 -6.71 -11.71 -1.90
C ALA A 169 -6.93 -12.49 -0.61
N GLU A 170 -5.82 -12.85 0.00
CA GLU A 170 -5.77 -13.66 1.20
C GLU A 170 -5.51 -12.78 2.42
N ARG A 171 -4.93 -11.59 2.23
CA ARG A 171 -4.49 -10.67 3.29
C ARG A 171 -4.64 -9.22 2.86
N VAL A 172 -4.82 -8.32 3.83
CA VAL A 172 -5.00 -6.89 3.60
C VAL A 172 -4.00 -6.08 4.41
N ILE A 173 -3.33 -5.15 3.75
CA ILE A 173 -2.63 -4.02 4.34
C ILE A 173 -3.61 -2.85 4.28
N LEU A 174 -4.03 -2.33 5.43
CA LEU A 174 -4.87 -1.14 5.51
C LEU A 174 -3.98 0.07 5.83
N LEU A 175 -3.69 0.88 4.82
CA LEU A 175 -2.89 2.09 4.96
C LEU A 175 -3.81 3.28 5.31
N VAL A 176 -3.59 3.83 6.50
CA VAL A 176 -4.39 4.92 7.10
C VAL A 176 -3.56 6.20 7.15
N ARG A 177 -4.21 7.35 7.00
CA ARG A 177 -3.60 8.67 7.15
C ARG A 177 -4.60 9.63 7.80
N ASN A 178 -4.11 10.64 8.51
CA ASN A 178 -4.93 11.73 9.05
C ASN A 178 -5.89 12.28 7.96
N PRO A 179 -7.22 12.27 8.21
CA PRO A 179 -8.21 12.75 7.23
C PRO A 179 -7.97 14.19 6.81
N LEU A 180 -7.49 15.07 7.70
CA LEU A 180 -7.20 16.46 7.36
C LEU A 180 -6.13 16.57 6.26
N ASP A 181 -5.14 15.68 6.29
CA ASP A 181 -4.05 15.71 5.33
C ASP A 181 -4.38 14.98 4.03
N CYS A 182 -5.08 13.84 4.09
CA CYS A 182 -5.42 13.10 2.87
C CYS A 182 -6.56 13.76 2.08
N ILE A 183 -7.57 14.35 2.74
CA ILE A 183 -8.67 15.07 2.07
C ILE A 183 -8.15 16.36 1.42
N THR A 184 -7.35 17.16 2.14
CA THR A 184 -6.68 18.33 1.52
C THR A 184 -5.80 17.90 0.37
N SER A 185 -5.08 16.78 0.51
CA SER A 185 -4.29 16.27 -0.61
C SER A 185 -5.13 15.84 -1.80
N LEU A 186 -6.31 15.29 -1.56
CA LEU A 186 -7.24 14.81 -2.58
C LEU A 186 -7.86 15.98 -3.32
N PHE A 187 -8.33 17.00 -2.61
CA PHE A 187 -8.88 18.21 -3.18
C PHE A 187 -7.94 18.85 -4.20
N ASN A 188 -6.70 19.09 -3.81
CA ASN A 188 -5.67 19.58 -4.72
C ASN A 188 -5.44 18.67 -5.93
N MET A 189 -5.48 17.33 -5.76
CA MET A 189 -5.31 16.40 -6.89
C MET A 189 -6.49 16.51 -7.86
N VAL A 190 -7.71 16.63 -7.34
CA VAL A 190 -8.95 16.82 -8.12
C VAL A 190 -8.88 18.15 -8.89
N CYS A 191 -8.57 19.26 -8.21
CA CYS A 191 -8.50 20.59 -8.83
C CYS A 191 -7.41 20.70 -9.89
N THR A 192 -6.25 20.05 -9.69
CA THR A 192 -5.09 20.20 -10.59
C THR A 192 -4.98 19.10 -11.65
N GLY A 193 -5.71 17.99 -11.49
CA GLY A 193 -5.54 16.80 -12.33
C GLY A 193 -4.12 16.22 -12.27
N SER A 194 -3.45 16.35 -11.11
CA SER A 194 -2.04 15.99 -10.94
C SER A 194 -1.76 15.38 -9.56
N HIS A 195 -0.84 14.41 -9.52
CA HIS A 195 -0.42 13.77 -8.26
C HIS A 195 0.48 14.64 -7.37
N ASN A 196 1.07 15.72 -7.90
CA ASN A 196 2.11 16.47 -7.19
C ASN A 196 1.94 18.00 -7.21
N ARG A 197 0.99 18.55 -7.97
CA ARG A 197 0.68 19.99 -7.94
C ARG A 197 -0.32 20.31 -6.83
N SER A 198 -0.32 21.55 -6.37
CA SER A 198 -1.31 22.10 -5.44
C SER A 198 -1.98 23.32 -6.08
N ILE A 199 -3.20 23.61 -5.65
CA ILE A 199 -3.81 24.93 -5.86
C ILE A 199 -3.06 25.97 -5.02
N HIS A 200 -3.31 27.25 -5.27
CA HIS A 200 -2.71 28.30 -4.46
C HIS A 200 -3.40 28.35 -3.09
N ASP A 201 -2.66 28.64 -2.01
CA ASP A 201 -3.23 28.64 -0.66
C ASP A 201 -4.39 29.63 -0.46
N SER A 202 -4.37 30.75 -1.19
CA SER A 202 -5.49 31.70 -1.19
C SER A 202 -6.77 31.15 -1.81
N ASP A 203 -6.69 30.10 -2.63
CA ASP A 203 -7.87 29.52 -3.29
C ASP A 203 -8.81 28.84 -2.28
N PHE A 204 -8.29 28.32 -1.16
CA PHE A 204 -9.12 27.82 -0.06
C PHE A 204 -10.01 28.92 0.54
N GLN A 205 -9.50 30.15 0.63
CA GLN A 205 -10.23 31.31 1.16
C GLN A 205 -11.11 31.97 0.08
N LYS A 206 -10.69 31.91 -1.18
CA LYS A 206 -11.43 32.49 -2.32
C LYS A 206 -12.63 31.64 -2.72
N PHE A 207 -12.55 30.33 -2.51
CA PHE A 207 -13.58 29.36 -2.88
C PHE A 207 -13.99 28.50 -1.67
N PRO A 208 -14.43 29.12 -0.55
CA PRO A 208 -14.66 28.42 0.70
C PRO A 208 -15.82 27.43 0.62
N ASP A 209 -16.85 27.73 -0.18
CA ASP A 209 -18.02 26.86 -0.34
C ASP A 209 -17.63 25.52 -1.01
N TYR A 210 -16.83 25.58 -2.08
CA TYR A 210 -16.33 24.38 -2.76
C TYR A 210 -15.43 23.53 -1.85
N TRP A 211 -14.61 24.17 -1.04
CA TRP A 211 -13.76 23.46 -0.08
C TRP A 211 -14.59 22.80 1.03
N SER A 212 -15.54 23.54 1.61
CA SER A 212 -16.39 23.06 2.70
C SER A 212 -17.26 21.90 2.25
N GLU A 213 -17.93 22.01 1.09
CA GLU A 213 -18.71 20.93 0.50
C GLU A 213 -17.85 19.69 0.26
N PHE A 214 -16.63 19.87 -0.27
CA PHE A 214 -15.72 18.76 -0.50
C PHE A 214 -15.31 18.06 0.80
N VAL A 215 -15.04 18.82 1.87
CA VAL A 215 -14.71 18.27 3.18
C VAL A 215 -15.88 17.47 3.76
N GLU A 216 -17.11 18.00 3.72
CA GLU A 216 -18.30 17.34 4.24
C GLU A 216 -18.59 16.00 3.53
N GLN A 217 -18.40 15.96 2.22
CA GLN A 217 -18.54 14.75 1.43
C GLN A 217 -17.41 13.74 1.74
N GLU A 218 -16.16 14.19 1.65
CA GLU A 218 -15.01 13.29 1.74
C GLU A 218 -14.76 12.76 3.14
N ILE A 219 -15.13 13.48 4.22
CA ILE A 219 -14.99 12.94 5.58
C ILE A 219 -15.92 11.76 5.81
N SER A 220 -17.12 11.79 5.21
CA SER A 220 -18.08 10.70 5.26
C SER A 220 -17.56 9.49 4.47
N ILE A 221 -17.06 9.72 3.25
CA ILE A 221 -16.45 8.67 2.41
C ILE A 221 -15.22 8.06 3.09
N TRP A 222 -14.35 8.88 3.68
CA TRP A 222 -13.19 8.43 4.44
C TRP A 222 -13.62 7.52 5.58
N LYS A 223 -14.63 7.93 6.36
CA LYS A 223 -15.15 7.13 7.48
C LYS A 223 -15.68 5.79 6.97
N ASP A 224 -16.54 5.80 5.96
CA ASP A 224 -17.20 4.60 5.44
C ASP A 224 -16.20 3.63 4.78
N PHE A 225 -15.16 4.16 4.13
CA PHE A 225 -14.04 3.36 3.63
C PHE A 225 -13.36 2.56 4.75
N HIS A 226 -13.03 3.22 5.86
CA HIS A 226 -12.35 2.56 6.97
C HIS A 226 -13.29 1.61 7.70
N ASP A 227 -14.54 1.99 7.95
CA ASP A 227 -15.54 1.12 8.56
C ASP A 227 -15.75 -0.17 7.73
N PHE A 228 -15.74 -0.07 6.40
CA PHE A 228 -15.83 -1.24 5.53
C PHE A 228 -14.69 -2.25 5.75
N TRP A 229 -13.45 -1.79 5.78
CA TRP A 229 -12.29 -2.68 5.96
C TRP A 229 -12.18 -3.18 7.39
N MET A 230 -12.44 -2.31 8.38
CA MET A 230 -12.36 -2.64 9.80
C MET A 230 -13.46 -3.60 10.25
N SER A 231 -14.65 -3.54 9.65
CA SER A 231 -15.74 -4.48 9.93
C SER A 231 -15.53 -5.87 9.31
N SER A 232 -14.54 -6.05 8.43
CA SER A 232 -14.28 -7.35 7.80
C SER A 232 -13.53 -8.29 8.74
N SER A 233 -14.21 -9.36 9.16
CA SER A 233 -13.58 -10.48 9.88
C SER A 233 -13.00 -11.56 8.95
N LYS A 234 -13.15 -11.40 7.63
CA LYS A 234 -12.90 -12.45 6.62
C LYS A 234 -11.43 -12.68 6.28
N PHE A 235 -10.59 -11.67 6.50
CA PHE A 235 -9.18 -11.73 6.14
C PHE A 235 -8.34 -11.18 7.29
N PRO A 236 -7.07 -11.61 7.39
CA PRO A 236 -6.12 -10.93 8.24
C PRO A 236 -5.81 -9.55 7.69
N ILE A 237 -5.84 -8.56 8.58
CA ILE A 237 -5.56 -7.16 8.27
C ILE A 237 -4.35 -6.70 9.08
N HIS A 238 -3.44 -6.02 8.42
CA HIS A 238 -2.36 -5.28 9.06
C HIS A 238 -2.55 -3.79 8.81
N ILE A 239 -2.71 -3.03 9.89
CA ILE A 239 -2.93 -1.59 9.81
C ILE A 239 -1.58 -0.88 9.89
N VAL A 240 -1.31 -0.01 8.93
CA VAL A 240 -0.11 0.83 8.91
C VAL A 240 -0.52 2.29 8.74
N ARG A 241 0.05 3.18 9.55
CA ARG A 241 -0.20 4.62 9.43
C ARG A 241 0.85 5.27 8.57
N TYR A 242 0.44 6.20 7.72
CA TYR A 242 1.33 7.06 6.96
C TYR A 242 2.34 7.78 7.87
N GLU A 243 1.86 8.25 9.01
CA GLU A 243 2.65 8.99 10.00
C GLU A 243 3.78 8.12 10.56
N ASP A 244 3.56 6.82 10.77
CA ASP A 244 4.59 5.89 11.23
C ASP A 244 5.61 5.56 10.14
N ILE A 245 5.17 5.47 8.88
CA ILE A 245 6.09 5.32 7.73
C ILE A 245 7.02 6.53 7.63
N VAL A 246 6.55 7.73 7.96
CA VAL A 246 7.36 8.95 7.91
C VAL A 246 8.28 9.08 9.14
N ALA A 247 7.75 8.88 10.35
CA ALA A 247 8.49 9.11 11.58
C ALA A 247 9.39 7.93 11.98
N HIS A 248 8.93 6.71 11.75
CA HIS A 248 9.54 5.46 12.20
C HIS A 248 9.55 4.39 11.10
N PRO A 249 10.11 4.69 9.91
CA PRO A 249 10.00 3.83 8.72
C PRO A 249 10.54 2.42 8.97
N ARG A 250 11.63 2.28 9.72
CA ARG A 250 12.23 0.96 10.00
C ARG A 250 11.24 0.08 10.77
N GLN A 251 10.65 0.59 11.85
CA GLN A 251 9.69 -0.13 12.68
C GLN A 251 8.43 -0.47 11.90
N ALA A 252 7.88 0.50 11.16
CA ALA A 252 6.68 0.31 10.34
C ALA A 252 6.91 -0.77 9.25
N LEU A 253 8.02 -0.70 8.52
CA LEU A 253 8.34 -1.64 7.45
C LEU A 253 8.69 -3.03 7.99
N SER A 254 9.41 -3.15 9.10
CA SER A 254 9.72 -4.45 9.72
C SER A 254 8.46 -5.21 10.13
N SER A 255 7.51 -4.52 10.76
CA SER A 255 6.23 -5.11 11.16
C SER A 255 5.39 -5.52 9.94
N LEU A 256 5.29 -4.62 8.95
CA LEU A 256 4.57 -4.88 7.71
C LEU A 256 5.15 -6.06 6.92
N LEU A 257 6.48 -6.18 6.82
CA LEU A 257 7.10 -7.25 6.03
C LEU A 257 7.04 -8.60 6.73
N LYS A 258 7.03 -8.66 8.07
CA LYS A 258 6.65 -9.86 8.82
C LYS A 258 5.24 -10.32 8.44
N PHE A 259 4.30 -9.38 8.39
CA PHE A 259 2.93 -9.65 7.94
C PHE A 259 2.89 -10.13 6.48
N ILE A 260 3.52 -9.43 5.53
CA ILE A 260 3.54 -9.79 4.10
C ILE A 260 4.21 -11.14 3.87
N LEU A 261 5.33 -11.45 4.54
CA LEU A 261 6.02 -12.74 4.37
C LEU A 261 5.35 -13.90 5.12
N ASN A 262 4.37 -13.59 5.98
CA ASN A 262 3.78 -14.50 6.95
C ASN A 262 4.84 -15.15 7.85
N GLN A 263 5.73 -14.32 8.41
CA GLN A 263 6.84 -14.73 9.28
C GLN A 263 6.71 -14.05 10.65
N GLN A 264 7.06 -14.77 11.72
CA GLN A 264 7.10 -14.19 13.06
C GLN A 264 8.32 -13.28 13.26
N ASP A 265 9.42 -13.66 12.62
CA ASP A 265 10.70 -13.00 12.75
C ASP A 265 11.41 -12.91 11.40
N ILE A 266 12.12 -11.81 11.22
CA ILE A 266 12.98 -11.53 10.07
C ILE A 266 14.39 -11.12 10.54
N SER A 267 14.69 -11.21 11.83
CA SER A 267 15.98 -10.79 12.39
C SER A 267 17.14 -11.54 11.74
N GLY A 268 18.17 -10.82 11.35
CA GLY A 268 19.36 -11.39 10.71
C GLY A 268 19.14 -11.90 9.29
N THR A 269 17.99 -11.62 8.69
CA THR A 269 17.71 -11.99 7.28
C THR A 269 18.08 -10.86 6.32
N LYS A 270 18.24 -11.22 5.05
CA LYS A 270 18.50 -10.30 3.95
C LYS A 270 17.43 -9.21 3.83
N ILE A 271 16.16 -9.53 4.07
CA ILE A 271 15.11 -8.52 4.04
C ILE A 271 15.24 -7.49 5.18
N GLU A 272 15.65 -7.88 6.38
CA GLU A 272 15.89 -6.92 7.47
C GLU A 272 17.05 -5.98 7.13
N HIS A 273 18.08 -6.51 6.48
CA HIS A 273 19.18 -5.72 5.92
C HIS A 273 18.69 -4.73 4.86
N TYR A 274 17.86 -5.17 3.91
CA TYR A 274 17.28 -4.30 2.89
C TYR A 274 16.36 -3.21 3.48
N ILE A 275 15.64 -3.48 4.57
CA ILE A 275 14.91 -2.43 5.29
C ILE A 275 15.89 -1.36 5.79
N LYS A 276 17.02 -1.76 6.42
CA LYS A 276 18.03 -0.82 6.93
C LYS A 276 18.60 0.07 5.81
N LEU A 277 18.95 -0.52 4.67
CA LEU A 277 19.41 0.23 3.49
C LEU A 277 18.31 1.14 2.94
N ALA A 278 17.07 0.66 2.87
CA ALA A 278 15.96 1.40 2.29
C ALA A 278 15.65 2.70 3.05
N VAL A 279 15.73 2.68 4.39
CA VAL A 279 15.40 3.83 5.26
C VAL A 279 16.54 4.81 5.48
N GLN A 280 17.80 4.40 5.26
CA GLN A 280 18.97 5.29 5.38
C GLN A 280 19.10 6.26 4.22
N GLU A 281 18.52 5.91 3.08
CA GLU A 281 18.54 6.77 1.91
C GLU A 281 17.23 7.55 1.81
N ALA A 282 17.33 8.79 1.35
CA ALA A 282 16.17 9.45 0.78
C ALA A 282 15.61 8.54 -0.34
N SER A 283 14.30 8.28 -0.31
CA SER A 283 13.61 7.53 -1.37
C SER A 283 14.08 8.04 -2.73
N PRO A 284 14.58 7.20 -3.66
CA PRO A 284 15.04 7.66 -4.97
C PRO A 284 13.85 8.24 -5.72
N GLN A 285 13.74 9.57 -5.71
CA GLN A 285 12.63 10.25 -6.37
C GLN A 285 12.98 10.44 -7.84
N ILE A 286 12.54 9.50 -8.69
CA ILE A 286 12.43 9.75 -10.14
C ILE A 286 11.46 10.94 -10.35
N TYR A 287 10.50 11.12 -9.44
CA TYR A 287 9.64 12.29 -9.31
C TYR A 287 9.12 12.39 -7.86
N LYS A 288 9.06 13.60 -7.29
CA LYS A 288 8.59 13.85 -5.92
C LYS A 288 7.06 13.90 -5.89
N PRO A 289 6.34 12.90 -5.34
CA PRO A 289 4.94 13.10 -4.98
C PRO A 289 4.85 14.31 -4.05
N ARG A 290 3.72 15.02 -4.02
CA ARG A 290 3.57 16.17 -3.10
C ARG A 290 4.03 15.76 -1.71
N GLU A 291 4.89 16.56 -1.09
CA GLU A 291 5.33 16.31 0.28
C GLU A 291 4.11 16.14 1.17
N GLY A 292 3.88 14.93 1.64
CA GLY A 292 2.94 14.71 2.70
C GLY A 292 3.58 15.24 3.97
N ARG A 293 3.02 16.32 4.50
CA ARG A 293 3.33 16.77 5.86
C ARG A 293 2.34 16.11 6.80
N VAL A 294 2.83 15.70 7.97
CA VAL A 294 1.99 15.21 9.06
C VAL A 294 1.40 16.43 9.76
N ASN A 295 0.08 16.50 9.87
CA ASN A 295 -0.67 17.63 10.43
C ASN A 295 -0.38 18.95 9.71
N GLY A 296 -0.13 18.88 8.40
CA GLY A 296 0.34 20.02 7.62
C GLY A 296 -0.75 20.95 7.10
N ASN A 297 -2.02 20.59 7.29
CA ASN A 297 -3.15 21.30 6.68
C ASN A 297 -4.20 21.76 7.70
N LEU A 298 -3.89 21.78 9.01
CA LEU A 298 -4.85 22.13 10.05
C LEU A 298 -5.44 23.54 9.86
N ASP A 299 -4.63 24.48 9.36
CA ASP A 299 -5.01 25.85 9.05
C ASP A 299 -6.06 25.96 7.93
N LYS A 300 -6.21 24.93 7.08
CA LYS A 300 -7.18 24.92 5.99
C LYS A 300 -8.61 24.60 6.45
N TYR A 301 -8.79 24.17 7.71
CA TYR A 301 -10.09 23.77 8.27
C TYR A 301 -10.64 24.78 9.28
N GLN A 302 -10.07 25.98 9.35
CA GLN A 302 -10.47 27.06 10.26
C GLN A 302 -11.49 28.00 9.62
#